data_AF-A0A935U9N6-F1
#
_entry.id   AF-A0A935U9N6-F1
#
_cell.length_a   1.000
_cell.length_b   1.000
_cell.length_c   1.000
_cell.angle_alpha   90.00
_cell.angle_beta   90.00
_cell.angle_gamma   90.00
#
_symmetry.space_group_name_H-M   'P 1'
#
loop_
_entity.id
_entity.type
_entity.pdbx_description
1 polymer ?
#
loop_
_entity_poly.entity_id
_entity_poly.type
_entity_poly.pdbx_seq_one_letter_code
_entity_poly.pdbx_strand_id
1 'polypeptide(L)'
;MTGNRRVRAGVLLSLLLAPMALAAQGIPSLVLHHLRVGLDSATWKDVHDSPFLREQFSAFDSVRVEGGGATTLRQLFTGRRNWLEVVRGVGPASIELGLTNDDASSVARVVAAWRRDGIAFDSSAVGRPDGQHAAPWYLRWAVHGGANAMFGVELDAYHPLLFRRLAEWDSLPPDLQDRVRALRPHFAPERLFSEITGATLAIPVEEIRRLRSALRGGGLQVVDEGEGLVVLLADGVRLRFVPAWNQPGLRRLEFYLTRAVPANPIYRLGQHSRLRFGPGRVAAWDFDLP
;
A
#
# COMPACT_ATOMS: atom_id res chain seq x y z
N MET A 1 -45.58 -62.08 -45.72
CA MET A 1 -44.12 -62.17 -45.47
C MET A 1 -43.60 -60.76 -45.25
N THR A 2 -43.12 -60.50 -44.02
CA THR A 2 -41.94 -59.68 -43.65
C THR A 2 -41.74 -58.38 -44.45
N GLY A 3 -41.94 -57.17 -43.92
CA GLY A 3 -41.58 -56.62 -42.61
C GLY A 3 -40.60 -55.46 -42.85
N ASN A 4 -40.85 -54.26 -42.30
CA ASN A 4 -39.81 -53.43 -41.70
C ASN A 4 -40.35 -52.15 -41.05
N ARG A 5 -40.01 -52.03 -39.76
CA ARG A 5 -40.11 -50.84 -38.93
C ARG A 5 -39.23 -49.74 -39.50
N ARG A 6 -39.72 -48.50 -39.54
CA ARG A 6 -38.86 -47.31 -39.49
C ARG A 6 -39.38 -46.33 -38.44
N VAL A 7 -38.73 -46.42 -37.29
CA VAL A 7 -38.70 -45.41 -36.23
C VAL A 7 -38.13 -44.12 -36.83
N ARG A 8 -38.88 -43.02 -36.78
CA ARG A 8 -38.32 -41.68 -37.05
C ARG A 8 -37.76 -41.16 -35.73
N ALA A 9 -36.44 -41.29 -35.58
CA ALA A 9 -35.67 -40.62 -34.55
C ALA A 9 -35.61 -39.11 -34.87
N GLY A 10 -35.81 -38.30 -33.83
CA GLY A 10 -35.80 -36.85 -33.91
C GLY A 10 -34.41 -36.27 -34.17
N VAL A 11 -34.41 -35.06 -34.71
CA VAL A 11 -33.30 -34.11 -34.57
C VAL A 11 -33.93 -32.87 -33.96
N LEU A 12 -33.91 -32.79 -32.63
CA LEU A 12 -34.08 -31.53 -31.92
C LEU A 12 -32.78 -30.76 -32.15
N LEU A 13 -32.85 -29.69 -32.94
CA LEU A 13 -31.75 -28.76 -33.14
C LEU A 13 -31.63 -27.93 -31.85
N SER A 14 -30.88 -28.44 -30.88
CA SER A 14 -30.46 -27.68 -29.70
C SER A 14 -29.50 -26.59 -30.16
N LEU A 15 -30.04 -25.38 -30.37
CA LEU A 15 -29.25 -24.16 -30.40
C LEU A 15 -28.54 -24.03 -29.05
N LEU A 16 -27.30 -24.51 -29.01
CA LEU A 16 -26.32 -24.20 -27.98
C LEU A 16 -26.10 -22.69 -28.03
N LEU A 17 -26.93 -21.95 -27.28
CA LEU A 17 -26.54 -20.68 -26.69
C LEU A 17 -25.34 -21.00 -25.80
N ALA A 18 -24.14 -20.95 -26.38
CA ALA A 18 -22.94 -20.82 -25.58
C ALA A 18 -23.17 -19.61 -24.67
N PRO A 19 -23.13 -19.76 -23.34
CA PRO A 19 -23.00 -18.59 -22.51
C PRO A 19 -21.65 -18.00 -22.91
N MET A 20 -21.67 -16.89 -23.66
CA MET A 20 -20.57 -15.96 -23.60
C MET A 20 -20.48 -15.59 -22.13
N ALA A 21 -19.60 -16.28 -21.41
CA ALA A 21 -19.04 -15.79 -20.20
C ALA A 21 -18.35 -14.47 -20.60
N LEU A 22 -19.12 -13.38 -20.59
CA LEU A 22 -18.59 -12.13 -20.10
C LEU A 22 -18.04 -12.48 -18.72
N ALA A 23 -16.75 -12.81 -18.67
CA ALA A 23 -15.99 -12.55 -17.48
C ALA A 23 -16.26 -11.06 -17.23
N ALA A 24 -17.15 -10.76 -16.29
CA ALA A 24 -17.08 -9.51 -15.56
C ALA A 24 -15.65 -9.52 -15.04
N GLN A 25 -14.74 -8.87 -15.78
CA GLN A 25 -13.36 -8.71 -15.40
C GLN A 25 -13.41 -7.87 -14.13
N GLY A 26 -13.46 -8.56 -12.99
CA GLY A 26 -13.58 -7.96 -11.68
C GLY A 26 -12.49 -6.91 -11.56
N ILE A 27 -12.88 -5.75 -11.06
CA ILE A 27 -11.97 -4.65 -10.86
C ILE A 27 -10.82 -5.15 -9.96
N PRO A 28 -9.54 -4.93 -10.33
CA PRO A 28 -8.41 -5.43 -9.57
C PRO A 28 -8.43 -4.98 -8.11
N SER A 29 -8.39 -5.97 -7.23
CA SER A 29 -8.31 -5.82 -5.78
C SER A 29 -6.97 -5.23 -5.35
N LEU A 30 -6.90 -3.92 -5.12
CA LEU A 30 -5.69 -3.27 -4.62
C LEU A 30 -5.47 -3.54 -3.13
N VAL A 31 -4.20 -3.64 -2.76
CA VAL A 31 -3.69 -3.82 -1.40
C VAL A 31 -2.71 -2.70 -1.06
N LEU A 32 -2.45 -2.49 0.24
CA LEU A 32 -1.45 -1.51 0.65
C LEU A 32 -0.05 -2.04 0.33
N HIS A 33 0.74 -1.26 -0.41
CA HIS A 33 2.15 -1.54 -0.62
C HIS A 33 2.97 -0.86 0.48
N HIS A 34 2.85 0.47 0.56
CA HIS A 34 3.53 1.26 1.56
C HIS A 34 2.80 2.57 1.83
N LEU A 35 3.18 3.20 2.94
CA LEU A 35 2.76 4.54 3.30
C LEU A 35 3.99 5.35 3.67
N ARG A 36 4.19 6.50 3.03
CA ARG A 36 5.22 7.47 3.45
C ARG A 36 4.56 8.66 4.14
N VAL A 37 5.13 9.08 5.26
CA VAL A 37 4.66 10.23 6.03
C VAL A 37 5.80 11.14 6.45
N GLY A 38 5.60 12.44 6.27
CA GLY A 38 6.46 13.49 6.80
C GLY A 38 6.03 13.88 8.21
N LEU A 39 6.96 13.81 9.15
CA LEU A 39 6.72 14.20 10.54
C LEU A 39 7.31 15.58 10.85
N ASP A 40 6.74 16.28 11.83
CA ASP A 40 7.34 17.50 12.36
C ASP A 40 8.73 17.22 12.95
N SER A 41 9.55 18.27 13.12
CA SER A 41 10.94 18.09 13.53
C SER A 41 11.10 17.46 14.93
N ALA A 42 10.18 17.72 15.87
CA ALA A 42 10.27 17.16 17.21
C ALA A 42 9.91 15.67 17.19
N THR A 43 8.80 15.31 16.55
CA THR A 43 8.40 13.91 16.40
C THR A 43 9.44 13.12 15.59
N TRP A 44 9.93 13.67 14.47
CA TRP A 44 10.99 13.04 13.67
C TRP A 44 12.24 12.73 14.51
N LYS A 45 12.70 13.70 15.31
CA LYS A 45 13.87 13.51 16.17
C LYS A 45 13.66 12.36 17.16
N ASP A 46 12.52 12.34 17.85
CA ASP A 46 12.24 11.29 18.83
C ASP A 46 12.06 9.92 18.18
N VAL A 47 11.45 9.85 17.00
CA VAL A 47 11.39 8.61 16.21
C VAL A 47 12.79 8.16 15.81
N HIS A 48 13.65 9.09 15.40
CA HIS A 48 15.02 8.80 14.97
C HIS A 48 15.93 8.31 16.09
N ASP A 49 15.80 8.91 17.27
CA ASP A 49 16.67 8.59 18.40
C ASP A 49 16.12 7.45 19.27
N SER A 50 14.88 6.98 19.02
CA SER A 50 14.22 5.99 19.88
C SER A 50 14.87 4.60 19.81
N PRO A 51 15.51 4.13 20.90
CA PRO A 51 16.04 2.77 20.96
C PRO A 51 14.92 1.74 20.89
N PHE A 52 13.75 2.06 21.47
CA PHE A 52 12.58 1.18 21.40
C PHE A 52 12.15 0.93 19.95
N LEU A 53 12.03 1.99 19.13
CA LEU A 53 11.60 1.82 17.74
C LEU A 53 12.63 1.04 16.92
N ARG A 54 13.92 1.30 17.16
CA ARG A 54 15.03 0.68 16.45
C ARG A 54 15.28 -0.78 16.82
N GLU A 55 15.15 -1.10 18.10
CA GLU A 55 15.62 -2.38 18.66
C GLU A 55 14.47 -3.28 19.11
N GLN A 56 13.24 -2.80 19.11
CA GLN A 56 12.11 -3.63 19.56
C GLN A 56 10.93 -3.54 18.60
N PHE A 57 10.66 -2.36 18.04
CA PHE A 57 9.47 -2.17 17.22
C PHE A 57 9.62 -2.71 15.80
N SER A 58 10.64 -2.33 15.02
CA SER A 58 10.84 -2.82 13.65
C SER A 58 12.33 -3.07 13.36
N ALA A 59 12.64 -3.87 12.34
CA ALA A 59 13.92 -3.72 11.65
C ALA A 59 14.01 -2.28 11.13
N PHE A 60 15.06 -1.57 11.54
CA PHE A 60 15.15 -0.12 11.40
C PHE A 60 16.21 0.21 10.36
N ASP A 61 15.78 0.34 9.11
CA ASP A 61 16.66 0.74 8.02
C ASP A 61 16.65 2.27 7.91
N SER A 62 17.80 2.87 8.20
CA SER A 62 18.05 4.30 7.93
C SER A 62 18.66 4.44 6.55
N VAL A 63 17.89 5.06 5.66
CA VAL A 63 18.16 5.10 4.24
C VAL A 63 18.43 6.53 3.81
N ARG A 64 19.56 6.75 3.12
CA ARG A 64 19.86 8.04 2.48
C ARG A 64 19.40 7.97 1.04
N VAL A 65 18.46 8.83 0.67
CA VAL A 65 17.99 8.98 -0.71
C VAL A 65 18.49 10.30 -1.26
N GLU A 66 19.22 10.24 -2.36
CA GLU A 66 19.63 11.40 -3.14
C GLU A 66 18.58 11.70 -4.21
N GLY A 67 18.09 12.94 -4.25
CA GLY A 67 17.11 13.38 -5.24
C GLY A 67 16.95 14.90 -5.24
N GLY A 68 16.83 15.50 -6.42
CA GLY A 68 16.63 16.95 -6.54
C GLY A 68 17.73 17.82 -5.93
N GLY A 69 18.97 17.32 -5.84
CA GLY A 69 20.10 18.01 -5.23
C GLY A 69 20.16 17.95 -3.70
N ALA A 70 19.28 17.18 -3.05
CA ALA A 70 19.25 17.02 -1.59
C ALA A 70 19.32 15.55 -1.19
N THR A 71 19.96 15.29 -0.04
CA THR A 71 19.94 13.99 0.63
C THR A 71 18.85 14.00 1.69
N THR A 72 17.85 13.13 1.55
CA THR A 72 16.81 12.94 2.56
C THR A 72 17.06 11.66 3.32
N LEU A 73 17.00 11.73 4.66
CA LEU A 73 17.03 10.55 5.51
C LEU A 73 15.62 10.00 5.65
N ARG A 74 15.46 8.70 5.37
CA ARG A 74 14.20 7.97 5.53
C ARG A 74 14.37 6.86 6.56
N GLN A 75 13.31 6.59 7.30
CA GLN A 75 13.21 5.46 8.22
C GLN A 75 12.15 4.50 7.75
N LEU A 76 12.57 3.27 7.49
CA LEU A 76 11.68 2.22 7.01
C LEU A 76 11.33 1.29 8.18
N PHE A 77 10.03 1.15 8.43
CA PHE A 77 9.48 0.10 9.28
C PHE A 77 8.93 -0.98 8.35
N THR A 78 9.69 -2.05 8.14
CA THR A 78 9.32 -3.10 7.19
C THR A 78 8.51 -4.19 7.87
N GLY A 79 7.28 -4.37 7.41
CA GLY A 79 6.36 -5.39 7.89
C GLY A 79 6.38 -6.62 7.01
N ARG A 80 5.51 -7.56 7.34
CA ARG A 80 5.30 -8.80 6.59
C ARG A 80 4.65 -8.57 5.23
N ARG A 81 3.78 -7.57 5.11
CA ARG A 81 2.94 -7.33 3.92
C ARG A 81 3.01 -5.92 3.36
N ASN A 82 3.41 -4.95 4.17
CA ASN A 82 3.54 -3.55 3.78
C ASN A 82 4.60 -2.89 4.66
N TRP A 83 5.02 -1.66 4.33
CA TRP A 83 5.97 -0.91 5.14
C TRP A 83 5.55 0.55 5.33
N LEU A 84 6.07 1.15 6.40
CA LEU A 84 5.96 2.58 6.68
C LEU A 84 7.29 3.24 6.39
N GLU A 85 7.28 4.30 5.59
CA GLU A 85 8.40 5.22 5.44
C GLU A 85 8.10 6.49 6.24
N VAL A 86 9.04 6.86 7.10
CA VAL A 86 8.97 8.12 7.82
C VAL A 86 10.10 9.01 7.31
N VAL A 87 9.80 10.28 7.07
CA VAL A 87 10.78 11.30 6.70
C VAL A 87 10.62 12.54 7.57
N ARG A 88 11.69 13.32 7.68
CA ARG A 88 11.59 14.67 8.24
C ARG A 88 10.77 15.54 7.30
N GLY A 89 9.63 16.05 7.76
CA GLY A 89 8.80 16.97 7.01
C GLY A 89 9.48 18.32 6.82
N VAL A 90 9.36 18.89 5.62
CA VAL A 90 9.82 20.23 5.25
C VAL A 90 8.61 20.98 4.67
N GLY A 91 7.66 21.39 5.52
CA GLY A 91 6.39 21.99 5.11
C GLY A 91 5.16 21.18 5.57
N PRO A 92 3.96 21.41 5.00
CA PRO A 92 2.76 20.67 5.39
C PRO A 92 3.02 19.18 5.29
N ALA A 93 2.46 18.40 6.22
CA ALA A 93 2.70 16.97 6.32
C ALA A 93 2.57 16.28 4.96
N SER A 94 3.68 15.77 4.44
CA SER A 94 3.72 15.06 3.17
C SER A 94 3.28 13.62 3.36
N ILE A 95 2.30 13.18 2.59
CA ILE A 95 1.78 11.82 2.64
C ILE A 95 1.87 11.23 1.23
N GLU A 96 2.45 10.06 1.10
CA GLU A 96 2.43 9.28 -0.15
C GLU A 96 1.86 7.90 0.14
N LEU A 97 0.85 7.50 -0.63
CA LEU A 97 0.19 6.22 -0.53
C LEU A 97 0.57 5.35 -1.74
N GLY A 98 1.36 4.31 -1.49
CA GLY A 98 1.66 3.27 -2.48
C GLY A 98 0.64 2.14 -2.41
N LEU A 99 -0.05 1.89 -3.51
CA LEU A 99 -0.96 0.76 -3.68
C LEU A 99 -0.34 -0.26 -4.62
N THR A 100 -0.66 -1.54 -4.44
CA THR A 100 -0.19 -2.59 -5.36
C THR A 100 -1.27 -3.66 -5.55
N ASN A 101 -0.94 -4.68 -6.32
CA ASN A 101 -1.71 -5.90 -6.46
C ASN A 101 -0.73 -7.08 -6.48
N ASP A 102 -1.07 -8.17 -5.78
CA ASP A 102 -0.25 -9.39 -5.79
C ASP A 102 -0.24 -10.07 -7.19
N ASP A 103 -1.22 -9.77 -8.04
CA ASP A 103 -1.21 -10.12 -9.46
C ASP A 103 -0.60 -8.98 -10.28
N ALA A 104 0.64 -9.15 -10.74
CA ALA A 104 1.33 -8.16 -11.58
C ALA A 104 0.57 -7.81 -12.88
N SER A 105 -0.26 -8.72 -13.41
CA SER A 105 -1.08 -8.44 -14.59
C SER A 105 -2.21 -7.45 -14.30
N SER A 106 -2.64 -7.36 -13.04
CA SER A 106 -3.63 -6.38 -12.58
C SER A 106 -3.10 -4.95 -12.62
N VAL A 107 -1.83 -4.72 -12.25
CA VAL A 107 -1.23 -3.38 -12.29
C VAL A 107 -1.18 -2.86 -13.73
N ALA A 108 -0.81 -3.71 -14.69
CA ALA A 108 -0.83 -3.35 -16.11
C ALA A 108 -2.24 -2.96 -16.61
N ARG A 109 -3.30 -3.62 -16.12
CA ARG A 109 -4.70 -3.27 -16.45
C ARG A 109 -5.11 -1.91 -15.89
N VAL A 110 -4.73 -1.58 -14.65
CA VAL A 110 -5.03 -0.27 -14.05
C VAL A 110 -4.30 0.84 -14.79
N VAL A 111 -3.01 0.66 -15.10
CA VAL A 111 -2.23 1.64 -15.88
C VAL A 111 -2.83 1.83 -17.29
N ALA A 112 -3.29 0.75 -17.93
CA ALA A 112 -3.97 0.84 -19.21
C ALA A 112 -5.31 1.58 -19.13
N ALA A 113 -6.08 1.41 -18.05
CA ALA A 113 -7.29 2.17 -17.79
C ALA A 113 -6.98 3.66 -17.60
N TRP A 114 -5.98 3.99 -16.77
CA TRP A 114 -5.54 5.38 -16.58
C TRP A 114 -5.14 6.06 -17.90
N ARG A 115 -4.39 5.37 -18.77
CA ARG A 115 -4.04 5.89 -20.11
C ARG A 115 -5.28 6.15 -20.97
N ARG A 116 -6.24 5.22 -20.95
CA ARG A 116 -7.49 5.32 -21.73
C ARG A 116 -8.33 6.51 -21.27
N ASP A 117 -8.36 6.76 -19.97
CA ASP A 117 -9.16 7.82 -19.35
C ASP A 117 -8.43 9.17 -19.32
N GLY A 118 -7.24 9.26 -19.94
CA GLY A 118 -6.46 10.49 -20.02
C GLY A 118 -5.86 10.95 -18.68
N ILE A 119 -5.73 10.04 -17.71
CA ILE A 119 -5.12 10.31 -16.42
C ILE A 119 -3.60 10.39 -16.60
N ALA A 120 -3.03 11.57 -16.31
CA ALA A 120 -1.58 11.77 -16.33
C ALA A 120 -0.91 11.06 -15.14
N PHE A 121 0.27 10.48 -15.40
CA PHE A 121 1.10 9.88 -14.36
C PHE A 121 2.57 9.88 -14.77
N ASP A 122 3.46 9.90 -13.78
CA ASP A 122 4.89 9.69 -13.97
C ASP A 122 5.24 8.23 -13.69
N SER A 123 6.04 7.61 -14.57
CA SER A 123 6.51 6.24 -14.37
C SER A 123 8.01 6.18 -14.12
N SER A 124 8.44 5.41 -13.12
CA SER A 124 9.86 5.24 -12.80
C SER A 124 10.14 3.85 -12.23
N ALA A 125 11.35 3.32 -12.43
CA ALA A 125 11.86 2.19 -11.65
C ALA A 125 12.48 2.71 -10.35
N VAL A 126 12.09 2.14 -9.22
CA VAL A 126 12.58 2.53 -7.89
C VAL A 126 13.58 1.48 -7.41
N GLY A 127 14.82 1.90 -7.16
CA GLY A 127 15.84 1.06 -6.53
C GLY A 127 15.64 0.99 -5.01
N ARG A 128 16.08 -0.11 -4.37
CA ARG A 128 16.16 -0.12 -2.91
C ARG A 128 17.40 0.71 -2.48
N PRO A 129 17.26 1.62 -1.52
CA PRO A 129 18.36 2.54 -1.20
C PRO A 129 19.54 1.93 -0.43
N ASP A 130 19.45 0.67 -0.01
CA ASP A 130 20.55 -0.03 0.67
C ASP A 130 21.64 -0.52 -0.31
N GLY A 131 21.42 -0.41 -1.62
CA GLY A 131 22.44 -0.64 -2.65
C GLY A 131 22.99 -2.06 -2.75
N GLN A 132 22.62 -2.96 -1.83
CA GLN A 132 23.12 -4.34 -1.79
C GLN A 132 22.60 -5.16 -2.97
N HIS A 133 21.51 -4.72 -3.60
CA HIS A 133 20.87 -5.41 -4.70
C HIS A 133 20.60 -4.44 -5.84
N ALA A 134 21.50 -4.37 -6.82
CA ALA A 134 21.41 -3.51 -8.01
C ALA A 134 20.20 -3.76 -8.95
N ALA A 135 19.19 -4.51 -8.53
CA ALA A 135 17.93 -4.64 -9.24
C ALA A 135 16.94 -3.59 -8.71
N PRO A 136 16.12 -2.98 -9.58
CA PRO A 136 15.00 -2.18 -9.09
C PRO A 136 14.13 -3.03 -8.17
N TRP A 137 13.62 -2.40 -7.12
CA TRP A 137 12.73 -3.03 -6.16
C TRP A 137 11.31 -3.12 -6.72
N TYR A 138 10.80 -2.02 -7.27
CA TYR A 138 9.49 -1.95 -7.90
C TYR A 138 9.46 -0.94 -9.06
N LEU A 139 8.46 -1.09 -9.92
CA LEU A 139 8.00 -0.09 -10.87
C LEU A 139 6.92 0.75 -10.20
N ARG A 140 6.95 2.05 -10.43
CA ARG A 140 6.04 3.02 -9.84
C ARG A 140 5.32 3.80 -10.94
N TRP A 141 4.03 4.06 -10.74
CA TRP A 141 3.20 4.98 -11.51
C TRP A 141 2.52 5.98 -10.57
N ALA A 142 3.06 7.20 -10.49
CA ALA A 142 2.55 8.25 -9.61
C ALA A 142 1.48 9.09 -10.35
N VAL A 143 0.23 9.00 -9.92
CA VAL A 143 -0.92 9.70 -10.54
C VAL A 143 -1.14 11.08 -9.93
N HIS A 144 -0.83 11.18 -8.64
CA HIS A 144 -0.99 12.39 -7.87
C HIS A 144 0.24 12.54 -7.01
N GLY A 145 0.87 13.72 -7.02
CA GLY A 145 2.10 13.93 -6.26
C GLY A 145 3.13 14.82 -6.96
N GLY A 146 4.26 15.00 -6.30
CA GLY A 146 5.37 15.86 -6.73
C GLY A 146 6.17 16.34 -5.51
N ALA A 147 7.34 16.93 -5.72
CA ALA A 147 8.24 17.35 -4.63
C ALA A 147 7.59 18.31 -3.60
N ASN A 148 6.51 18.99 -3.99
CA ASN A 148 5.77 19.95 -3.17
C ASN A 148 4.31 19.53 -2.89
N ALA A 149 3.91 18.34 -3.34
CA ALA A 149 2.55 17.86 -3.10
C ALA A 149 2.43 17.38 -1.65
N MET A 150 1.39 17.86 -0.98
CA MET A 150 1.04 17.45 0.38
C MET A 150 0.55 16.00 0.44
N PHE A 151 -0.13 15.56 -0.62
CA PHE A 151 -0.65 14.20 -0.72
C PHE A 151 -0.34 13.65 -2.11
N GLY A 152 0.11 12.39 -2.15
CA GLY A 152 0.36 11.66 -3.37
C GLY A 152 -0.18 10.24 -3.31
N VAL A 153 -0.51 9.70 -4.48
CA VAL A 153 -0.94 8.31 -4.66
C VAL A 153 -0.19 7.73 -5.84
N GLU A 154 0.39 6.56 -5.60
CA GLU A 154 1.08 5.78 -6.60
C GLU A 154 0.59 4.34 -6.64
N LEU A 155 0.71 3.75 -7.82
CA LEU A 155 0.54 2.33 -8.03
C LEU A 155 1.91 1.72 -8.27
N ASP A 156 2.18 0.63 -7.58
CA ASP A 156 3.46 -0.06 -7.61
C ASP A 156 3.29 -1.50 -8.07
N ALA A 157 4.31 -2.02 -8.75
CA ALA A 157 4.49 -3.44 -9.01
C ALA A 157 5.93 -3.83 -8.70
N TYR A 158 6.13 -4.87 -7.89
CA TYR A 158 7.47 -5.41 -7.68
C TYR A 158 8.13 -5.75 -9.01
N HIS A 159 9.42 -5.41 -9.11
CA HIS A 159 10.14 -5.57 -10.36
C HIS A 159 10.42 -7.07 -10.60
N PRO A 160 10.20 -7.62 -11.81
CA PRO A 160 10.43 -9.07 -12.05
C PRO A 160 11.86 -9.54 -11.76
N LEU A 161 12.86 -8.67 -11.92
CA LEU A 161 14.25 -8.99 -11.56
C LEU A 161 14.45 -9.25 -10.07
N LEU A 162 13.63 -8.65 -9.19
CA LEU A 162 13.64 -8.95 -7.76
C LEU A 162 13.35 -10.43 -7.52
N PHE A 163 12.26 -10.95 -8.09
CA PHE A 163 11.85 -12.34 -7.87
C PHE A 163 12.78 -13.35 -8.53
N ARG A 164 13.42 -13.00 -9.65
CA ARG A 164 14.51 -13.82 -10.21
C ARG A 164 15.66 -13.99 -9.23
N ARG A 165 16.05 -12.91 -8.54
CA ARG A 165 17.10 -12.98 -7.51
C ARG A 165 16.64 -13.70 -6.25
N LEU A 166 15.41 -13.45 -5.78
CA LEU A 166 14.88 -14.16 -4.62
C LEU A 166 14.83 -15.68 -4.89
N ALA A 167 14.52 -16.10 -6.12
CA ALA A 167 14.53 -17.50 -6.51
C ALA A 167 15.90 -18.16 -6.40
N GLU A 168 17.00 -17.41 -6.56
CA GLU A 168 18.37 -17.91 -6.35
C GLU A 168 18.61 -18.28 -4.87
N TRP A 169 17.84 -17.74 -3.93
CA TRP A 169 18.03 -17.95 -2.49
C TRP A 169 16.97 -18.87 -1.87
N ASP A 170 15.71 -18.71 -2.25
CA ASP A 170 14.59 -19.44 -1.63
C ASP A 170 14.10 -20.64 -2.45
N SER A 171 14.67 -20.86 -3.65
CA SER A 171 14.28 -21.92 -4.59
C SER A 171 12.80 -21.89 -5.00
N LEU A 172 12.07 -20.80 -4.75
CA LEU A 172 10.69 -20.64 -5.19
C LEU A 172 10.63 -20.17 -6.65
N PRO A 173 9.56 -20.49 -7.40
CA PRO A 173 9.42 -20.08 -8.79
C PRO A 173 9.61 -18.56 -8.97
N PRO A 174 10.40 -18.09 -9.94
CA PRO A 174 10.68 -16.66 -10.13
C PRO A 174 9.47 -15.84 -10.62
N ASP A 175 8.43 -16.51 -11.09
CA ASP A 175 7.13 -15.95 -11.48
C ASP A 175 6.12 -15.89 -10.31
N LEU A 176 6.44 -16.51 -9.16
CA LEU A 176 5.68 -16.35 -7.92
C LEU A 176 5.96 -14.96 -7.33
N GLN A 177 5.21 -13.97 -7.83
CA GLN A 177 5.25 -12.59 -7.38
C GLN A 177 4.30 -12.42 -6.18
N ASP A 178 4.87 -12.38 -4.98
CA ASP A 178 4.14 -12.24 -3.72
C ASP A 178 4.83 -11.18 -2.87
N ARG A 179 4.07 -10.22 -2.34
CA ARG A 179 4.62 -9.16 -1.49
C ARG A 179 5.22 -9.69 -0.20
N VAL A 180 4.67 -10.78 0.37
CA VAL A 180 5.24 -11.39 1.58
C VAL A 180 6.62 -11.96 1.27
N ARG A 181 6.78 -12.62 0.13
CA ARG A 181 8.10 -13.06 -0.36
C ARG A 181 9.04 -11.89 -0.61
N ALA A 182 8.57 -10.81 -1.24
CA ALA A 182 9.37 -9.64 -1.56
C ALA A 182 9.88 -8.89 -0.31
N LEU A 183 9.11 -8.86 0.77
CA LEU A 183 9.46 -8.19 2.03
C LEU A 183 10.21 -9.11 3.02
N ARG A 184 10.15 -10.44 2.83
CA ARG A 184 10.75 -11.43 3.74
C ARG A 184 12.19 -11.13 4.14
N PRO A 185 13.12 -10.72 3.24
CA PRO A 185 14.51 -10.46 3.64
C PRO A 185 14.67 -9.30 4.64
N HIS A 186 13.65 -8.46 4.79
CA HIS A 186 13.69 -7.23 5.58
C HIS A 186 12.68 -7.24 6.73
N PHE A 187 11.79 -8.23 6.77
CA PHE A 187 10.86 -8.42 7.86
C PHE A 187 11.55 -9.15 9.02
N ALA A 188 11.52 -8.55 10.20
CA ALA A 188 12.10 -9.11 11.42
C ALA A 188 11.00 -9.67 12.34
N PRO A 189 10.70 -10.98 12.29
CA PRO A 189 9.58 -11.58 13.03
C PRO A 189 9.74 -11.49 14.56
N GLU A 190 10.95 -11.30 15.05
CA GLU A 190 11.28 -11.08 16.47
C GLU A 190 10.99 -9.64 16.94
N ARG A 191 10.73 -8.69 16.04
CA ARG A 191 10.31 -7.31 16.34
C ARG A 191 8.78 -7.21 16.44
N LEU A 192 8.25 -6.12 16.97
CA LEU A 192 6.81 -5.99 17.25
C LEU A 192 5.96 -5.69 16.01
N PHE A 193 6.43 -4.84 15.10
CA PHE A 193 5.72 -4.39 13.92
C PHE A 193 5.52 -5.54 12.93
N SER A 194 4.27 -5.83 12.58
CA SER A 194 3.95 -6.84 11.56
C SER A 194 3.37 -6.21 10.29
N GLU A 195 2.40 -5.32 10.40
CA GLU A 195 1.73 -4.73 9.24
C GLU A 195 0.93 -3.49 9.67
N ILE A 196 0.82 -2.53 8.76
CA ILE A 196 -0.16 -1.45 8.81
C ILE A 196 -1.52 -2.06 8.49
N THR A 197 -2.50 -1.81 9.36
CA THR A 197 -3.89 -2.25 9.19
C THR A 197 -4.84 -1.08 8.95
N GLY A 198 -4.41 0.15 9.20
CA GLY A 198 -5.21 1.31 8.90
C GLY A 198 -4.46 2.63 9.02
N ALA A 199 -5.02 3.66 8.40
CA ALA A 199 -4.53 5.03 8.52
C ALA A 199 -5.70 6.02 8.47
N THR A 200 -5.61 7.09 9.25
CA THR A 200 -6.47 8.27 9.10
C THR A 200 -5.62 9.46 8.68
N LEU A 201 -5.98 10.05 7.55
CA LEU A 201 -5.24 11.11 6.85
C LEU A 201 -6.16 12.33 6.72
N ALA A 202 -5.69 13.47 7.21
CA ALA A 202 -6.38 14.75 7.05
C ALA A 202 -5.83 15.45 5.80
N ILE A 203 -6.64 15.62 4.76
CA ILE A 203 -6.22 16.26 3.50
C ILE A 203 -7.28 17.30 3.05
N PRO A 204 -6.93 18.27 2.18
CA PRO A 204 -7.89 19.26 1.69
C PRO A 204 -9.10 18.61 1.02
N VAL A 205 -10.29 19.21 1.15
CA VAL A 205 -11.54 18.63 0.64
C VAL A 205 -11.47 18.42 -0.88
N GLU A 206 -10.80 19.33 -1.60
CA GLU A 206 -10.55 19.25 -3.03
C GLU A 206 -9.73 18.01 -3.40
N GLU A 207 -8.75 17.64 -2.55
CA GLU A 207 -7.97 16.41 -2.72
C GLU A 207 -8.81 15.16 -2.46
N ILE A 208 -9.69 15.18 -1.45
CA ILE A 208 -10.62 14.07 -1.20
C ILE A 208 -11.53 13.85 -2.41
N ARG A 209 -12.04 14.94 -3.02
CA ARG A 209 -12.87 14.86 -4.23
C ARG A 209 -12.10 14.27 -5.42
N ARG A 210 -10.85 14.70 -5.66
CA ARG A 210 -9.99 14.15 -6.71
C ARG A 210 -9.70 12.66 -6.48
N LEU A 211 -9.29 12.31 -5.26
CA LEU A 211 -8.97 10.95 -4.86
C LEU A 211 -10.17 10.02 -5.03
N ARG A 212 -11.37 10.46 -4.61
CA ARG A 212 -12.61 9.70 -4.79
C ARG A 212 -12.81 9.28 -6.24
N SER A 213 -12.67 10.21 -7.19
CA SER A 213 -12.82 9.92 -8.62
C SER A 213 -11.75 8.94 -9.12
N ALA A 214 -10.48 9.16 -8.75
CA ALA A 214 -9.38 8.29 -9.15
C ALA A 214 -9.55 6.85 -8.61
N LEU A 215 -9.89 6.71 -7.33
CA LEU A 215 -10.04 5.40 -6.68
C LEU A 215 -11.27 4.65 -7.20
N ARG A 216 -12.39 5.34 -7.46
CA ARG A 216 -13.56 4.71 -8.08
C ARG A 216 -13.32 4.33 -9.54
N GLY A 217 -12.54 5.12 -10.29
CA GLY A 217 -12.10 4.77 -11.64
C GLY A 217 -11.18 3.56 -11.67
N GLY A 218 -10.31 3.42 -10.67
CA GLY A 218 -9.54 2.19 -10.40
C GLY A 218 -10.35 1.06 -9.75
N GLY A 219 -11.64 1.32 -9.49
CA GLY A 219 -12.68 0.46 -8.91
C GLY A 219 -12.43 -0.10 -7.52
N LEU A 220 -11.70 0.64 -6.69
CA LEU A 220 -11.66 0.37 -5.27
C LEU A 220 -13.05 0.58 -4.65
N GLN A 221 -13.30 -0.15 -3.56
CA GLN A 221 -14.47 0.07 -2.73
C GLN A 221 -14.28 1.33 -1.88
N VAL A 222 -15.12 2.31 -2.16
CA VAL A 222 -15.03 3.65 -1.59
C VAL A 222 -16.37 4.02 -0.95
N VAL A 223 -16.36 4.22 0.36
CA VAL A 223 -17.52 4.63 1.16
C VAL A 223 -17.40 6.12 1.45
N ASP A 224 -18.42 6.89 1.10
CA ASP A 224 -18.48 8.31 1.44
C ASP A 224 -18.80 8.49 2.92
N GLU A 225 -18.12 9.44 3.57
CA GLU A 225 -18.31 9.76 4.98
C GLU A 225 -18.41 11.28 5.16
N GLY A 226 -19.57 11.86 4.82
CA GLY A 226 -19.75 13.30 4.72
C GLY A 226 -18.81 13.89 3.66
N GLU A 227 -17.94 14.82 4.07
CA GLU A 227 -16.87 15.35 3.21
C GLU A 227 -15.61 14.49 3.18
N GLY A 228 -15.57 13.43 3.99
CA GLY A 228 -14.50 12.44 4.02
C GLY A 228 -14.72 11.25 3.09
N LEU A 229 -13.79 10.31 3.19
CA LEU A 229 -13.76 9.09 2.40
C LEU A 229 -13.21 7.93 3.24
N VAL A 230 -13.81 6.76 3.14
CA VAL A 230 -13.23 5.50 3.64
C VAL A 230 -12.98 4.57 2.47
N VAL A 231 -11.77 4.02 2.40
CA VAL A 231 -11.36 3.04 1.41
C VAL A 231 -11.04 1.75 2.15
N LEU A 232 -11.68 0.66 1.74
CA LEU A 232 -11.37 -0.69 2.22
C LEU A 232 -10.56 -1.40 1.13
N LEU A 233 -9.30 -1.72 1.45
CA LEU A 233 -8.42 -2.47 0.58
C LEU A 233 -8.70 -3.97 0.69
N ALA A 234 -8.27 -4.73 -0.31
CA ALA A 234 -8.57 -6.15 -0.41
C ALA A 234 -7.93 -7.01 0.68
N ASP A 235 -6.85 -6.52 1.29
CA ASP A 235 -6.18 -7.15 2.43
C ASP A 235 -6.75 -6.72 3.79
N GLY A 236 -7.87 -6.01 3.78
CA GLY A 236 -8.57 -5.55 4.98
C GLY A 236 -8.02 -4.25 5.56
N VAL A 237 -7.01 -3.63 4.94
CA VAL A 237 -6.50 -2.33 5.37
C VAL A 237 -7.57 -1.26 5.16
N ARG A 238 -7.81 -0.46 6.20
CA ARG A 238 -8.77 0.65 6.16
C ARG A 238 -8.07 2.00 6.10
N LEU A 239 -8.27 2.73 5.01
CA LEU A 239 -7.79 4.10 4.86
C LEU A 239 -8.95 5.07 5.02
N ARG A 240 -8.83 6.03 5.93
CA ARG A 240 -9.82 7.08 6.16
C ARG A 240 -9.22 8.43 5.82
N PHE A 241 -9.87 9.16 4.94
CA PHE A 241 -9.53 10.51 4.56
C PHE A 241 -10.57 11.45 5.16
N VAL A 242 -10.11 12.40 5.97
CA VAL A 242 -10.96 13.39 6.62
C VAL A 242 -10.57 14.79 6.14
N PRO A 243 -11.50 15.76 6.10
CA PRO A 243 -11.16 17.13 5.79
C PRO A 243 -10.07 17.67 6.73
N ALA A 244 -9.04 18.28 6.15
CA ALA A 244 -7.96 18.90 6.91
C ALA A 244 -8.40 20.13 7.70
N TRP A 245 -9.48 20.81 7.27
CA TRP A 245 -9.99 22.11 7.74
C TRP A 245 -8.90 23.17 7.95
N ASN A 246 -8.10 23.04 9.01
CA ASN A 246 -7.06 23.97 9.39
C ASN A 246 -5.64 23.38 9.32
N GLN A 247 -5.49 22.05 9.33
CA GLN A 247 -4.17 21.40 9.38
C GLN A 247 -4.18 20.04 8.68
N PRO A 248 -3.52 19.89 7.53
CA PRO A 248 -3.38 18.61 6.86
C PRO A 248 -2.32 17.73 7.54
N GLY A 249 -2.46 16.42 7.38
CA GLY A 249 -1.44 15.45 7.80
C GLY A 249 -1.98 14.14 8.34
N LEU A 250 -1.07 13.32 8.82
CA LEU A 250 -1.39 12.06 9.47
C LEU A 250 -2.11 12.33 10.79
N ARG A 251 -3.19 11.59 11.06
CA ARG A 251 -3.93 11.63 12.34
C ARG A 251 -3.70 10.37 13.15
N ARG A 252 -3.65 9.23 12.47
CA ARG A 252 -3.58 7.93 13.10
C ARG A 252 -3.00 6.89 12.16
N LEU A 253 -2.14 6.03 12.69
CA LEU A 253 -1.79 4.75 12.11
C LEU A 253 -2.27 3.63 13.02
N GLU A 254 -2.65 2.52 12.40
CA GLU A 254 -3.05 1.30 13.10
C GLU A 254 -2.17 0.16 12.62
N PHE A 255 -1.73 -0.65 13.58
CA PHE A 255 -0.80 -1.74 13.33
C PHE A 255 -1.34 -3.04 13.90
N TYR A 256 -1.07 -4.12 13.18
CA TYR A 256 -1.04 -5.46 13.75
C TYR A 256 0.41 -5.80 14.16
N LEU A 257 0.53 -6.49 15.28
CA LEU A 257 1.80 -6.83 15.91
C LEU A 257 2.12 -8.32 15.78
N THR A 258 3.40 -8.65 15.77
CA THR A 258 3.85 -10.06 15.79
C THR A 258 3.44 -10.76 17.09
N ARG A 259 3.42 -10.01 18.20
CA ARG A 259 3.04 -10.45 19.54
C ARG A 259 2.35 -9.34 20.33
N ALA A 260 1.64 -9.74 21.38
CA ALA A 260 1.06 -8.78 22.32
C ALA A 260 2.15 -8.13 23.17
N VAL A 261 1.91 -6.88 23.58
CA VAL A 261 2.78 -6.15 24.51
C VAL A 261 2.09 -6.06 25.87
N PRO A 262 2.59 -6.75 26.91
CA PRO A 262 1.99 -6.70 28.23
C PRO A 262 1.88 -5.28 28.79
N ALA A 263 0.86 -5.04 29.63
CA ALA A 263 0.58 -3.75 30.26
C ALA A 263 0.22 -2.59 29.32
N ASN A 264 0.10 -2.84 28.00
CA ASN A 264 -0.41 -1.87 27.03
C ASN A 264 0.24 -0.48 27.14
N PRO A 265 1.59 -0.39 27.11
CA PRO A 265 2.30 0.85 27.36
C PRO A 265 1.96 1.93 26.32
N ILE A 266 2.25 3.18 26.69
CA ILE A 266 2.13 4.34 25.81
C ILE A 266 3.50 5.01 25.71
N TYR A 267 4.01 5.12 24.50
CA TYR A 267 5.24 5.84 24.19
C TYR A 267 4.90 7.20 23.59
N ARG A 268 5.47 8.26 24.12
CA ARG A 268 5.38 9.60 23.54
C ARG A 268 6.59 9.82 22.65
N LEU A 269 6.35 10.30 21.44
CA LEU A 269 7.35 10.62 20.44
C LEU A 269 7.03 12.03 19.93
N GLY A 270 7.81 13.02 20.34
CA GLY A 270 7.47 14.42 20.19
C GLY A 270 6.35 14.88 21.13
N GLN A 271 5.93 16.13 20.97
CA GLN A 271 4.87 16.73 21.79
C GLN A 271 3.47 16.23 21.43
N HIS A 272 3.28 15.88 20.15
CA HIS A 272 1.97 15.61 19.57
C HIS A 272 1.82 14.21 19.01
N SER A 273 2.70 13.25 19.34
CA SER A 273 2.49 11.87 18.90
C SER A 273 2.64 10.82 19.99
N ARG A 274 1.76 9.82 19.94
CA ARG A 274 1.64 8.78 20.96
C ARG A 274 1.45 7.43 20.30
N LEU A 275 2.39 6.52 20.52
CA LEU A 275 2.27 5.11 20.16
C LEU A 275 1.68 4.35 21.35
N ARG A 276 0.46 3.84 21.20
CA ARG A 276 -0.30 3.11 22.21
C ARG A 276 -0.42 1.65 21.83
N PHE A 277 -0.08 0.76 22.76
CA PHE A 277 -0.32 -0.67 22.62
C PHE A 277 -1.69 -1.02 23.18
N GLY A 278 -2.50 -1.74 22.42
CA GLY A 278 -3.84 -2.17 22.82
C GLY A 278 -3.86 -3.62 23.32
N PRO A 279 -5.01 -4.09 23.83
CA PRO A 279 -5.16 -5.50 24.20
C PRO A 279 -4.97 -6.40 22.97
N GLY A 280 -4.17 -7.45 23.13
CA GLY A 280 -3.84 -8.38 22.04
C GLY A 280 -2.69 -7.86 21.17
N ARG A 281 -2.76 -8.09 19.86
CA ARG A 281 -1.69 -7.82 18.90
C ARG A 281 -1.94 -6.55 18.09
N VAL A 282 -2.36 -5.48 18.75
CA VAL A 282 -2.70 -4.24 18.07
C VAL A 282 -1.98 -3.06 18.71
N ALA A 283 -1.61 -2.09 17.89
CA ALA A 283 -1.12 -0.79 18.34
C ALA A 283 -1.72 0.31 17.47
N ALA A 284 -1.78 1.52 18.03
CA ALA A 284 -2.16 2.72 17.31
C ALA A 284 -1.14 3.82 17.57
N TRP A 285 -0.76 4.53 16.52
CA TRP A 285 0.07 5.73 16.62
C TRP A 285 -0.78 6.94 16.27
N ASP A 286 -1.15 7.70 17.29
CA ASP A 286 -1.96 8.90 17.14
C ASP A 286 -1.07 10.13 17.02
N PHE A 287 -1.51 11.06 16.19
CA PHE A 287 -0.88 12.34 15.92
C PHE A 287 -1.89 13.42 16.27
N ASP A 288 -1.73 13.97 17.46
CA ASP A 288 -2.46 15.13 17.92
C ASP A 288 -2.07 16.34 17.05
N LEU A 289 -2.97 17.30 17.00
CA LEU A 289 -2.66 18.60 16.42
C LEU A 289 -1.79 19.39 17.42
N PRO A 290 -0.76 20.14 16.95
CA PRO A 290 -0.28 21.31 17.66
C PRO A 290 -1.35 22.40 17.76
#